data_AF-A0A212C101-F1
#
_entry.id   AF-A0A212C101-F1
#
_cell.length_a   1.000
_cell.length_b   1.000
_cell.length_c   1.000
_cell.angle_alpha   90.00
_cell.angle_beta   90.00
_cell.angle_gamma   90.00
#
_symmetry.space_group_name_H-M   'P 1'
#
loop_
_entity.id
_entity.type
_entity.pdbx_description
1 polymer ?
#
loop_
_entity_poly.entity_id
_entity_poly.type
_entity_poly.pdbx_seq_one_letter_code
_entity_poly.pdbx_strand_id
1 'polypeptide(L)'
;MKVLFLTLFLAVVCAAQDEEAEQSLSEVPGTLSGQWRTVYIGSTNPKKIQENGPFRTYFRKLVFDDEKGTVDFYFYVNTCRRRHLNEGQNEFKVISVSKTHLVAHNVNVDDDGNRTELTGLFVKLNFEEEGLEKFRQLTEQKGIEEKNVVNFIEN
;
A
#
# COMPACT_ATOMS: atom_id res chain seq x y z
N MET A 1 27.92 -55.99 33.91
CA MET A 1 26.51 -55.56 33.85
C MET A 1 26.34 -54.29 34.67
N LYS A 2 25.92 -53.20 34.02
CA LYS A 2 25.18 -52.07 34.61
C LYS A 2 24.48 -51.40 33.42
N VAL A 3 23.16 -51.48 33.42
CA VAL A 3 22.28 -51.03 32.34
C VAL A 3 22.11 -49.51 32.44
N LEU A 4 22.01 -48.90 31.25
CA LEU A 4 21.60 -47.54 30.93
C LEU A 4 20.43 -47.01 31.77
N PHE A 5 20.32 -45.69 31.91
CA PHE A 5 19.25 -44.93 31.26
C PHE A 5 19.72 -43.48 31.06
N LEU A 6 20.02 -43.12 29.81
CA LEU A 6 20.33 -41.77 29.36
C LEU A 6 19.00 -41.12 28.95
N THR A 7 18.39 -40.30 29.81
CA THR A 7 17.19 -39.53 29.45
C THR A 7 17.61 -38.21 28.82
N LEU A 8 17.44 -38.15 27.49
CA LEU A 8 17.56 -36.97 26.65
C LEU A 8 16.33 -36.07 26.89
N PHE A 9 16.47 -35.00 27.67
CA PHE A 9 15.43 -33.96 27.74
C PHE A 9 15.56 -33.07 26.50
N LEU A 10 14.77 -33.38 25.46
CA LEU A 10 14.54 -32.49 24.33
C LEU A 10 13.55 -31.41 24.78
N ALA A 11 14.06 -30.28 25.25
CA ALA A 11 13.24 -29.07 25.40
C ALA A 11 13.08 -28.44 24.00
N VAL A 12 12.00 -28.79 23.31
CA VAL A 12 11.53 -28.04 22.14
C VAL A 12 10.99 -26.71 22.67
N VAL A 13 11.86 -25.70 22.74
CA VAL A 13 11.41 -24.31 22.84
C VAL A 13 10.86 -23.97 21.47
N CYS A 14 9.54 -24.03 21.34
CA CYS A 14 8.82 -23.56 20.18
C CYS A 14 9.15 -22.08 20.03
N ALA A 15 9.99 -21.76 19.04
CA ALA A 15 10.19 -20.40 18.58
C ALA A 15 8.89 -19.96 17.89
N ALA A 16 7.91 -19.52 18.69
CA ALA A 16 6.92 -18.58 18.22
C ALA A 16 7.62 -17.22 18.16
N GLN A 17 8.47 -17.05 17.15
CA GLN A 17 8.66 -15.73 16.60
C GLN A 17 7.35 -15.43 15.89
N ASP A 18 6.53 -14.57 16.51
CA ASP A 18 5.59 -13.73 15.77
C ASP A 18 6.44 -12.82 14.86
N GLU A 19 6.92 -13.39 13.76
CA GLU A 19 7.24 -12.62 12.58
C GLU A 19 5.88 -12.30 11.96
N GLU A 20 5.38 -11.10 12.28
CA GLU A 20 4.40 -10.42 11.44
C GLU A 20 4.84 -10.64 10.00
N ALA A 21 3.96 -11.26 9.21
CA ALA A 21 4.22 -11.61 7.83
C ALA A 21 4.50 -10.33 7.03
N GLU A 22 5.75 -9.90 7.02
CA GLU A 22 6.35 -9.27 5.85
C GLU A 22 6.28 -10.33 4.76
N GLN A 23 5.12 -10.39 4.08
CA GLN A 23 5.01 -11.07 2.80
C GLN A 23 6.02 -10.40 1.88
N SER A 24 7.19 -11.04 1.80
CA SER A 24 8.32 -10.59 1.02
C SER A 24 7.85 -10.35 -0.40
N LEU A 25 8.08 -9.14 -0.89
CA LEU A 25 7.82 -8.73 -2.28
C LEU A 25 8.52 -9.67 -3.30
N SER A 26 9.43 -10.53 -2.84
CA SER A 26 10.24 -11.45 -3.63
C SER A 26 9.50 -12.68 -4.18
N GLU A 27 8.34 -13.08 -3.64
CA GLU A 27 7.64 -14.28 -4.15
C GLU A 27 6.65 -14.00 -5.30
N VAL A 28 6.42 -12.73 -5.66
CA VAL A 28 5.37 -12.31 -6.59
C VAL A 28 5.83 -11.43 -7.78
N PRO A 29 7.13 -11.25 -8.15
CA PRO A 29 7.53 -10.06 -8.92
C PRO A 29 6.93 -9.99 -10.34
N GLY A 30 6.87 -11.15 -11.02
CA GLY A 30 6.27 -11.25 -12.35
C GLY A 30 4.73 -11.12 -12.38
N THR A 31 4.05 -11.39 -11.26
CA THR A 31 2.59 -11.31 -11.18
C THR A 31 2.06 -10.01 -10.61
N LEU A 32 2.89 -9.20 -9.93
CA LEU A 32 2.48 -7.87 -9.44
C LEU A 32 2.53 -6.81 -10.55
N SER A 33 3.51 -6.89 -11.45
CA SER A 33 3.58 -6.04 -12.63
C SER A 33 2.31 -6.13 -13.48
N GLY A 34 1.97 -5.05 -14.18
CA GLY A 34 0.82 -4.99 -15.08
C GLY A 34 -0.16 -3.87 -14.76
N GLN A 35 -1.38 -4.02 -15.25
CA GLN A 35 -2.42 -2.99 -15.13
C GLN A 35 -3.05 -2.99 -13.74
N TRP A 36 -3.25 -1.79 -13.21
CA TRP A 36 -3.89 -1.52 -11.93
C TRP A 36 -4.86 -0.34 -12.10
N ARG A 37 -5.88 -0.27 -11.24
CA ARG A 37 -6.82 0.87 -11.17
C ARG A 37 -6.95 1.37 -9.74
N THR A 38 -7.08 2.68 -9.58
CA THR A 38 -7.49 3.29 -8.31
C THR A 38 -8.95 2.96 -8.01
N VAL A 39 -9.24 2.56 -6.78
CA VAL A 39 -10.62 2.38 -6.28
C VAL A 39 -10.97 3.44 -5.27
N TYR A 40 -10.16 3.57 -4.21
CA TYR A 40 -10.35 4.53 -3.15
C TYR A 40 -9.06 5.29 -2.86
N ILE A 41 -9.19 6.58 -2.54
CA ILE A 41 -8.14 7.36 -1.89
C ILE A 41 -8.76 8.09 -0.70
N GLY A 42 -8.19 7.92 0.48
CA GLY A 42 -8.49 8.69 1.68
C GLY A 42 -7.41 9.74 1.95
N SER A 43 -7.79 10.88 2.54
CA SER A 43 -6.80 11.88 2.96
C SER A 43 -7.18 12.66 4.22
N THR A 44 -6.20 13.01 5.05
CA THR A 44 -6.40 14.01 6.11
C THR A 44 -6.53 15.44 5.57
N ASN A 45 -6.18 15.67 4.30
CA ASN A 45 -6.38 16.95 3.62
C ASN A 45 -7.19 16.75 2.33
N PRO A 46 -8.53 16.88 2.39
CA PRO A 46 -9.41 16.58 1.25
C PRO A 46 -9.08 17.37 -0.02
N LYS A 47 -8.55 18.60 0.11
CA LYS A 47 -8.16 19.44 -1.04
C LYS A 47 -7.10 18.78 -1.92
N LYS A 48 -6.27 17.90 -1.34
CA LYS A 48 -5.21 17.18 -2.06
C LYS A 48 -5.78 16.10 -3.00
N ILE A 49 -6.99 15.60 -2.75
CA ILE A 49 -7.63 14.49 -3.51
C ILE A 49 -8.94 14.86 -4.22
N GLN A 50 -9.45 16.08 -3.99
CA GLN A 50 -10.57 16.66 -4.75
C GLN A 50 -10.23 16.84 -6.24
N GLU A 51 -11.22 17.20 -7.05
CA GLU A 51 -11.02 17.48 -8.48
C GLU A 51 -9.87 18.48 -8.70
N ASN A 52 -8.98 18.18 -9.65
CA ASN A 52 -7.72 18.92 -9.89
C ASN A 52 -6.71 18.90 -8.73
N GLY A 53 -6.96 18.14 -7.67
CA GLY A 53 -6.05 17.92 -6.57
C GLY A 53 -4.83 17.09 -7.00
N PRO A 54 -3.63 17.38 -6.47
CA PRO A 54 -2.39 16.75 -6.89
C PRO A 54 -2.33 15.24 -6.63
N PHE A 55 -3.02 14.77 -5.59
CA PHE A 55 -3.08 13.36 -5.20
C PHE A 55 -4.37 12.69 -5.67
N ARG A 56 -5.15 13.33 -6.56
CA ARG A 56 -6.23 12.67 -7.28
C ARG A 56 -5.65 11.81 -8.41
N THR A 57 -4.95 10.74 -8.01
CA THR A 57 -4.14 9.90 -8.89
C THR A 57 -4.96 8.74 -9.44
N TYR A 58 -4.91 8.58 -10.75
CA TYR A 58 -5.54 7.48 -11.46
C TYR A 58 -4.44 6.49 -11.88
N PHE A 59 -4.27 5.47 -11.07
CA PHE A 59 -3.27 4.43 -11.26
C PHE A 59 -3.54 3.66 -12.56
N ARG A 60 -2.47 3.31 -13.27
CA ARG A 60 -2.53 2.62 -14.56
C ARG A 60 -1.71 1.35 -14.54
N LYS A 61 -0.44 1.45 -14.17
CA LYS A 61 0.50 0.34 -14.32
C LYS A 61 1.53 0.38 -13.21
N LEU A 62 1.92 -0.81 -12.78
CA LEU A 62 3.07 -1.03 -11.93
C LEU A 62 4.09 -1.87 -12.72
N VAL A 63 5.36 -1.49 -12.65
CA VAL A 63 6.47 -2.29 -13.19
C VAL A 63 7.49 -2.51 -12.08
N PHE A 64 7.69 -3.78 -11.69
CA PHE A 64 8.80 -4.17 -10.83
C PHE A 64 10.05 -4.35 -11.69
N ASP A 65 11.13 -3.71 -11.27
CA ASP A 65 12.49 -3.89 -11.81
C ASP A 65 13.29 -4.68 -10.78
N ASP A 66 13.32 -6.00 -10.97
CA ASP A 66 13.98 -6.94 -10.06
C ASP A 66 15.50 -6.73 -10.01
N GLU A 67 16.10 -6.23 -11.11
CA GLU A 67 17.54 -5.98 -11.17
C GLU A 67 17.93 -4.78 -10.30
N LYS A 68 17.10 -3.74 -10.28
CA LYS A 68 17.33 -2.54 -9.47
C LYS A 68 16.69 -2.60 -8.10
N GLY A 69 15.80 -3.57 -7.85
CA GLY A 69 14.98 -3.62 -6.64
C GLY A 69 14.03 -2.42 -6.54
N THR A 70 13.60 -1.86 -7.68
CA THR A 70 12.75 -0.67 -7.73
C THR A 70 11.36 -1.01 -8.27
N VAL A 71 10.39 -0.15 -7.95
CA VAL A 71 9.04 -0.22 -8.51
C VAL A 71 8.68 1.11 -9.17
N ASP A 72 8.30 1.02 -10.45
CA ASP A 72 7.82 2.15 -11.22
C ASP A 72 6.30 2.21 -11.19
N PHE A 73 5.79 3.35 -10.74
CA PHE A 73 4.37 3.64 -10.65
C PHE A 73 3.94 4.58 -11.77
N TYR A 74 3.02 4.10 -12.62
CA TYR A 74 2.43 4.89 -13.69
C TYR A 74 1.01 5.29 -13.32
N PHE A 75 0.77 6.59 -13.27
CA PHE A 75 -0.52 7.19 -13.04
C PHE A 75 -0.67 8.47 -13.83
N TYR A 76 -1.91 8.94 -13.95
CA TYR A 76 -2.19 10.31 -14.39
C TYR A 76 -2.92 11.05 -13.28
N VAL A 77 -2.72 12.36 -13.24
CA VAL A 77 -3.50 13.27 -12.39
C VAL A 77 -4.25 14.18 -13.36
N ASN A 78 -5.57 14.25 -13.21
CA ASN A 78 -6.36 15.13 -14.06
C ASN A 78 -6.22 16.57 -13.55
N THR A 79 -5.14 17.24 -13.94
CA THR A 79 -4.92 18.65 -13.64
C THR A 79 -5.09 19.46 -14.91
N CYS A 80 -5.99 20.45 -14.91
CA CYS A 80 -6.13 21.38 -16.04
C CYS A 80 -4.90 22.31 -16.23
N ARG A 81 -3.91 22.27 -15.33
CA ARG A 81 -2.70 23.11 -15.38
C ARG A 81 -1.46 22.22 -15.44
N ARG A 82 -0.54 22.50 -16.38
CA ARG A 82 0.81 21.90 -16.38
C ARG A 82 1.58 22.33 -15.12
N ARG A 83 1.36 21.64 -14.01
CA ARG A 83 2.17 21.78 -12.79
C ARG A 83 3.28 20.72 -12.81
N HIS A 84 4.47 21.08 -12.34
CA HIS A 84 5.48 20.08 -12.02
C HIS A 84 4.93 19.22 -10.88
N LEU A 85 4.99 17.90 -11.04
CA LEU A 85 4.42 16.90 -10.11
C LEU A 85 5.24 16.75 -8.81
N ASN A 86 5.96 17.81 -8.40
CA ASN A 86 6.70 17.83 -7.15
C ASN A 86 5.85 18.55 -6.12
N GLU A 87 5.00 17.79 -5.43
CA GLU A 87 4.15 18.30 -4.33
C GLU A 87 4.86 18.09 -2.99
N GLY A 88 6.16 18.40 -2.95
CA GLY A 88 7.05 18.12 -1.84
C GLY A 88 7.54 16.68 -1.75
N GLN A 89 7.82 16.23 -0.52
CA GLN A 89 8.38 14.91 -0.22
C GLN A 89 7.29 13.88 0.04
N ASN A 90 7.53 12.64 -0.40
CA ASN A 90 6.59 11.54 -0.29
C ASN A 90 7.29 10.30 0.26
N GLU A 91 6.79 9.78 1.37
CA GLU A 91 7.17 8.45 1.89
C GLU A 91 6.03 7.49 1.57
N PHE A 92 6.22 6.58 0.62
CA PHE A 92 5.21 5.61 0.19
C PHE A 92 5.50 4.24 0.77
N LYS A 93 4.50 3.63 1.42
CA LYS A 93 4.59 2.32 2.07
C LYS A 93 3.50 1.41 1.53
N VAL A 94 3.91 0.23 1.10
CA VAL A 94 3.00 -0.87 0.78
C VAL A 94 2.58 -1.53 2.10
N ILE A 95 1.29 -1.48 2.40
CA ILE A 95 0.74 -2.07 3.63
C ILE A 95 0.25 -3.50 3.37
N SER A 96 -0.34 -3.73 2.21
CA SER A 96 -0.69 -5.08 1.77
C SER A 96 -0.66 -5.14 0.26
N VAL A 97 -0.12 -6.23 -0.29
CA VAL A 97 -0.12 -6.48 -1.72
C VAL A 97 -0.41 -7.94 -2.00
N SER A 98 -1.20 -8.19 -3.04
CA SER A 98 -1.54 -9.52 -3.53
C SER A 98 -1.58 -9.51 -5.06
N LYS A 99 -2.02 -10.61 -5.66
CA LYS A 99 -2.28 -10.68 -7.12
C LYS A 99 -3.43 -9.78 -7.57
N THR A 100 -4.31 -9.37 -6.65
CA THR A 100 -5.59 -8.70 -6.95
C THR A 100 -5.66 -7.29 -6.36
N HIS A 101 -4.99 -7.00 -5.24
CA HIS A 101 -5.04 -5.71 -4.55
C HIS A 101 -3.67 -5.18 -4.12
N LEU A 102 -3.60 -3.87 -3.94
CA LEU A 102 -2.53 -3.12 -3.32
C LEU A 102 -3.16 -2.07 -2.41
N VAL A 103 -2.87 -2.16 -1.12
CA VAL A 103 -3.20 -1.16 -0.11
C VAL A 103 -1.91 -0.43 0.26
N ALA A 104 -1.94 0.89 0.16
CA ALA A 104 -0.77 1.72 0.43
C ALA A 104 -1.09 2.88 1.37
N HIS A 105 -0.05 3.29 2.09
CA HIS A 105 -0.01 4.49 2.91
C HIS A 105 1.03 5.43 2.32
N ASN A 106 0.68 6.71 2.19
CA ASN A 106 1.64 7.74 1.83
C ASN A 106 1.59 8.89 2.83
N VAL A 107 2.79 9.29 3.27
CA VAL A 107 2.98 10.54 4.00
C VAL A 107 3.53 11.56 3.01
N ASN A 108 2.80 12.64 2.80
CA ASN A 108 3.25 13.78 2.03
C ASN A 108 3.60 14.94 2.96
N VAL A 109 4.73 15.60 2.71
CA VAL A 109 5.08 16.90 3.30
C VAL A 109 5.32 17.86 2.14
N ASP A 110 4.43 18.84 1.98
CA ASP A 110 4.56 19.82 0.91
C ASP A 110 5.64 20.86 1.18
N ASP A 111 5.90 21.74 0.20
CA ASP A 111 6.96 22.75 0.27
C ASP A 111 6.76 23.76 1.41
N ASP A 112 5.52 23.92 1.88
CA ASP A 112 5.16 24.74 3.04
C ASP A 112 5.32 23.98 4.37
N GLY A 113 5.73 22.71 4.33
CA GLY A 113 5.88 21.84 5.49
C GLY A 113 4.57 21.22 5.99
N ASN A 114 3.46 21.35 5.25
CA ASN A 114 2.19 20.78 5.68
C ASN A 114 2.20 19.27 5.45
N ARG A 115 1.96 18.52 6.53
CA ARG A 115 1.91 17.06 6.49
C ARG A 115 0.50 16.59 6.13
N THR A 116 0.40 15.71 5.13
CA THR A 116 -0.83 15.04 4.70
C THR A 116 -0.65 13.53 4.77
N GLU A 117 -1.63 12.85 5.35
CA GLU A 117 -1.74 11.38 5.33
C GLU A 117 -2.66 10.98 4.18
N LEU A 118 -2.24 9.97 3.41
CA LEU A 118 -2.97 9.43 2.27
C LEU A 118 -3.06 7.91 2.41
N THR A 119 -4.24 7.36 2.20
CA THR A 119 -4.46 5.92 2.07
C THR A 119 -5.00 5.63 0.69
N GLY A 120 -4.60 4.50 0.09
CA GLY A 120 -5.03 4.14 -1.26
C GLY A 120 -5.34 2.65 -1.38
N LEU A 121 -6.45 2.33 -2.06
CA LEU A 121 -6.75 1.00 -2.56
C LEU A 121 -6.64 0.99 -4.08
N PHE A 122 -5.77 0.12 -4.57
CA PHE A 122 -5.56 -0.15 -5.98
C PHE A 122 -5.81 -1.62 -6.26
N VAL A 123 -6.42 -1.94 -7.40
CA VAL A 123 -6.83 -3.32 -7.70
C VAL A 123 -6.53 -3.68 -9.15
N LYS A 124 -6.42 -4.98 -9.42
CA LYS A 124 -6.55 -5.53 -10.77
C LYS A 124 -8.04 -5.73 -11.11
N LEU A 125 -8.35 -6.20 -12.33
CA LEU A 125 -9.73 -6.38 -12.80
C LEU A 125 -10.57 -7.28 -11.86
N ASN A 126 -9.95 -8.30 -11.28
CA ASN A 126 -10.56 -9.18 -10.28
C ASN A 126 -10.29 -8.58 -8.90
N PHE A 127 -11.29 -7.95 -8.30
CA PHE A 127 -11.22 -7.36 -6.96
C PHE A 127 -11.71 -8.37 -5.91
N GLU A 128 -11.00 -8.47 -4.79
CA GLU A 128 -11.34 -9.29 -3.63
C GLU A 128 -11.65 -8.39 -2.43
N GLU A 129 -12.64 -8.78 -1.60
CA GLU A 129 -13.09 -7.97 -0.45
C GLU A 129 -12.00 -7.70 0.59
N GLU A 130 -11.00 -8.58 0.68
CA GLU A 130 -9.88 -8.45 1.63
C GLU A 130 -9.16 -7.10 1.51
N GLY A 131 -8.92 -6.64 0.28
CA GLY A 131 -8.24 -5.36 0.04
C GLY A 131 -9.05 -4.16 0.56
N LEU A 132 -10.39 -4.23 0.49
CA LEU A 132 -11.27 -3.18 1.00
C LEU A 132 -11.29 -3.13 2.52
N GLU A 133 -11.32 -4.28 3.18
CA GLU A 133 -11.29 -4.32 4.65
C GLU A 133 -9.96 -3.76 5.19
N LYS A 134 -8.83 -4.19 4.60
CA LYS A 134 -7.51 -3.65 4.95
C LYS A 134 -7.40 -2.15 4.69
N PHE A 135 -7.98 -1.66 3.58
CA PHE A 135 -8.03 -0.23 3.30
C PHE A 135 -8.83 0.56 4.35
N ARG A 136 -9.99 0.05 4.77
CA ARG A 136 -10.84 0.70 5.78
C ARG A 136 -10.13 0.78 7.13
N GLN A 137 -9.57 -0.34 7.58
CA GLN A 137 -8.81 -0.40 8.83
C GLN A 137 -7.63 0.57 8.82
N LEU A 138 -6.85 0.61 7.74
CA LEU A 138 -5.75 1.57 7.59
C LEU A 138 -6.26 3.02 7.61
N THR A 139 -7.34 3.31 6.91
CA THR A 139 -7.92 4.67 6.81
C THR A 139 -8.40 5.17 8.18
N GLU A 140 -9.08 4.32 8.94
CA GLU A 140 -9.49 4.60 10.32
C GLU A 140 -8.27 4.79 11.23
N GLN A 141 -7.26 3.91 11.13
CA GLN A 141 -6.02 4.01 11.91
C GLN A 141 -5.27 5.32 11.66
N LYS A 142 -5.33 5.87 10.44
CA LYS A 142 -4.73 7.17 10.08
C LYS A 142 -5.61 8.37 10.46
N GLY A 143 -6.77 8.15 11.08
CA GLY A 143 -7.69 9.22 11.50
C GLY A 143 -8.35 9.95 10.33
N ILE A 144 -8.50 9.27 9.19
CA ILE A 144 -9.16 9.83 8.00
C ILE A 144 -10.66 9.55 8.12
N GLU A 145 -11.46 10.61 8.19
CA GLU A 145 -12.93 10.49 8.20
C GLU A 145 -13.45 9.96 6.86
N GLU A 146 -14.51 9.16 6.88
CA GLU A 146 -15.12 8.57 5.66
C GLU A 146 -15.51 9.62 4.61
N LYS A 147 -15.99 10.80 5.04
CA LYS A 147 -16.32 11.91 4.13
C LYS A 147 -15.12 12.45 3.34
N ASN A 148 -13.90 12.11 3.78
CA ASN A 148 -12.63 12.48 3.16
C ASN A 148 -12.02 11.30 2.36
N VAL A 149 -12.85 10.31 2.03
CA VAL A 149 -12.52 9.22 1.11
C VAL A 149 -13.23 9.45 -0.23
N VAL A 150 -12.50 9.29 -1.33
CA VAL A 150 -13.03 9.41 -2.68
C VAL A 150 -13.14 8.02 -3.31
N ASN A 151 -14.32 7.70 -3.87
CA ASN A 151 -14.54 6.55 -4.74
C ASN A 151 -14.28 6.91 -6.21
N PHE A 152 -13.44 6.14 -6.88
CA PHE A 152 -13.05 6.32 -8.28
C PHE A 152 -13.81 5.41 -9.26
N ILE A 153 -14.59 4.44 -8.77
CA ILE A 153 -15.39 3.53 -9.62
C ILE A 153 -16.75 4.15 -9.99
N GLU A 154 -17.28 5.04 -9.15
CA GLU A 154 -18.63 5.62 -9.28
C GLU A 154 -18.69 6.93 -10.10
N ASN A 155 -17.58 7.33 -10.76
CA ASN A 155 -17.48 8.57 -11.54
C ASN A 155 -17.27 8.33 -13.03
#